data_AF-A0A9E5S2Z3-F1
#
_entry.id   AF-A0A9E5S2Z3-F1
#
_cell.length_a   1.000
_cell.length_b   1.000
_cell.length_c   1.000
_cell.angle_alpha   90.00
_cell.angle_beta   90.00
_cell.angle_gamma   90.00
#
_symmetry.space_group_name_H-M   'P 1'
#
loop_
_entity.id
_entity.type
_entity.pdbx_description
1 polymer ?
#
loop_
_entity_poly.entity_id
_entity_poly.type
_entity_poly.pdbx_seq_one_letter_code
_entity_poly.pdbx_strand_id
1 'polypeptide(L)' 'MVDMTQLTGDYAGSWLPWIMIPLVFYILPFPIFALAFIWIEKNGSEET' A
#
# COMPACT_ATOMS: atom_id res chain seq x y z
N MET A 1 -30.21 0.55 14.53
CA MET A 1 -29.06 1.05 15.32
C MET A 1 -27.81 0.86 14.49
N VAL A 2 -26.99 1.90 14.31
CA VAL A 2 -25.68 1.77 13.66
C VAL A 2 -24.73 1.11 14.65
N ASP A 3 -23.96 0.11 14.19
CA ASP A 3 -22.90 -0.48 15.02
C ASP A 3 -21.73 0.51 15.12
N MET A 4 -21.49 1.01 16.33
CA MET A 4 -20.48 2.04 16.63
C MET A 4 -19.13 1.46 17.06
N THR A 5 -19.02 0.14 17.17
CA THR A 5 -17.82 -0.52 17.70
C THR A 5 -16.84 -0.95 16.61
N GLN A 6 -17.24 -0.91 15.35
CA GLN A 6 -16.49 -1.45 14.21
C GLN A 6 -16.39 -0.46 13.06
N LEU A 7 -15.31 -0.56 12.28
CA LEU A 7 -15.17 0.17 11.02
C LEU A 7 -16.07 -0.46 9.97
N THR A 8 -17.19 0.20 9.70
CA THR A 8 -18.17 -0.18 8.67
C THR A 8 -18.30 0.93 7.63
N GLY A 9 -18.95 0.62 6.50
CA GLY A 9 -19.20 1.60 5.43
C GLY A 9 -20.57 1.40 4.79
N ASP A 10 -21.39 2.45 4.81
CA ASP A 10 -22.70 2.50 4.14
C ASP A 10 -22.57 3.10 2.73
N TYR A 11 -21.73 2.45 1.92
CA TYR A 11 -21.50 2.79 0.52
C TYR A 11 -21.19 1.52 -0.29
N ALA A 12 -21.44 1.58 -1.60
CA ALA A 12 -21.19 0.47 -2.49
C ALA A 12 -19.70 0.08 -2.49
N GLY A 13 -19.41 -1.21 -2.29
CA GLY A 13 -18.03 -1.69 -2.22
C GLY A 13 -17.30 -1.35 -0.93
N SER A 14 -17.99 -1.25 0.21
CA SER A 14 -17.38 -0.98 1.53
C SER A 14 -16.35 -2.01 2.02
N TRP A 15 -16.22 -3.15 1.33
CA TRP A 15 -15.12 -4.11 1.51
C TRP A 15 -13.79 -3.63 0.90
N LEU A 16 -13.81 -2.67 -0.02
CA LEU A 16 -12.61 -2.17 -0.70
C LEU A 16 -11.59 -1.55 0.26
N PRO A 17 -11.95 -0.61 1.17
CA PRO A 17 -10.96 -0.06 2.10
C PRO A 17 -10.34 -1.11 3.02
N TRP A 18 -11.09 -2.17 3.36
CA TRP A 18 -10.56 -3.26 4.19
C TRP A 18 -9.35 -3.95 3.57
N ILE A 19 -9.27 -4.02 2.23
CA ILE A 19 -8.09 -4.58 1.53
C ILE A 19 -7.17 -3.51 0.95
N MET A 20 -7.72 -2.44 0.39
CA MET A 20 -6.95 -1.41 -0.31
C MET A 20 -6.08 -0.59 0.64
N ILE A 21 -6.55 -0.31 1.86
CA ILE A 21 -5.75 0.42 2.85
C ILE A 21 -4.54 -0.43 3.28
N PRO A 22 -4.71 -1.70 3.70
CA PRO A 22 -3.58 -2.59 3.92
C PRO A 22 -2.63 -2.70 2.74
N LEU A 23 -3.19 -2.94 1.56
CA LEU A 23 -2.43 -3.19 0.36
C LEU A 23 -1.53 -2.00 0.03
N VAL A 24 -2.06 -0.79 0.00
CA VAL A 24 -1.31 0.40 -0.43
C VAL A 24 -0.40 0.96 0.66
N PHE A 25 -0.80 0.89 1.94
CA PHE A 25 -0.05 1.57 3.00
C PHE A 25 1.04 0.73 3.67
N TYR A 26 0.94 -0.60 3.65
CA TYR A 26 1.96 -1.41 4.34
C TYR A 26 2.30 -2.74 3.67
N ILE A 27 1.61 -3.14 2.59
CA ILE A 27 2.02 -4.29 1.77
C ILE A 27 2.87 -3.83 0.57
N LEU A 28 2.31 -2.99 -0.31
CA LEU A 28 2.96 -2.49 -1.53
C LEU A 28 4.16 -1.56 -1.30
N PRO A 29 4.27 -0.76 -0.23
CA PRO A 29 5.43 0.11 -0.06
C PRO A 29 6.74 -0.65 -0.02
N PHE A 30 6.78 -1.85 0.58
CA PHE A 30 8.02 -2.63 0.67
C PHE A 30 8.51 -3.13 -0.71
N PRO A 31 7.68 -3.78 -1.56
CA PRO A 31 8.04 -4.06 -2.94
C PRO A 31 8.44 -2.80 -3.74
N ILE A 32 7.70 -1.70 -3.59
CA ILE A 32 7.98 -0.46 -4.32
C ILE A 32 9.35 0.10 -3.91
N PHE A 33 9.65 0.17 -2.62
CA PHE A 33 10.94 0.63 -2.12
C PHE A 33 12.07 -0.30 -2.54
N ALA A 34 11.86 -1.62 -2.55
CA ALA A 34 12.85 -2.57 -3.02
C ALA A 34 13.18 -2.39 -4.51
N LEU A 35 12.16 -2.20 -5.36
CA LEU A 35 12.35 -1.94 -6.79
C LEU A 35 13.06 -0.60 -7.03
N ALA A 36 12.65 0.45 -6.32
CA ALA A 36 13.29 1.76 -6.41
C ALA A 36 14.75 1.70 -5.98
N PHE A 37 15.04 1.00 -4.87
CA PHE A 37 16.40 0.81 -4.37
C PHE A 37 17.31 0.12 -5.40
N ILE A 38 16.87 -1.00 -5.97
CA ILE A 38 17.64 -1.73 -7.00
C ILE A 38 17.92 -0.84 -8.22
N TRP A 39 16.93 -0.03 -8.64
CA TRP A 39 17.11 0.87 -9.77
C TRP A 39 18.11 1.99 -9.49
N ILE A 40 18.08 2.58 -8.28
CA ILE A 40 19.02 3.63 -7.86
C ILE A 40 20.45 3.08 -7.82
N GLU A 41 20.67 1.95 -7.13
CA GLU A 41 22.00 1.34 -6.97
C GLU A 41 22.61 0.92 -8.30
N LYS A 42 21.79 0.40 -9.23
CA LYS A 42 22.25 0.05 -10.57
C LYS A 42 22.80 1.27 -11.32
N ASN A 43 22.05 2.38 -11.36
CA ASN A 43 22.48 3.55 -12.13
C ASN A 43 23.66 4.27 -11.46
N GLY A 44 23.73 4.28 -10.12
CA GLY A 44 24.87 4.84 -9.39
C GLY A 44 26.17 4.05 -9.61
N SER A 45 26.08 2.73 -9.81
CA SER A 45 27.23 1.88 -10.11
C SER A 45 27.80 2.07 -11.52
N GLU A 46 26.99 2.48 -12.50
CA GLU A 46 27.43 2.64 -13.90
C GLU A 46 28.20 3.97 -14.12
N GLU A 47 28.18 4.89 -13.15
CA GLU A 47 28.79 6.23 -13.23
C GLU A 47 30.20 6.34 -12.62
N THR A 48 30.72 5.27 -12.00
CA THR A 48 32.10 5.14 -11.44
C THR A 48 32.97 4.22 -12.26
#